data_AF-A0A0N1P427-F1
#
_entry.id   AF-A0A0N1P427-F1
#
_cell.length_a   1.000
_cell.length_b   1.000
_cell.length_c   1.000
_cell.angle_alpha   90.00
_cell.angle_beta   90.00
_cell.angle_gamma   90.00
#
_symmetry.space_group_name_H-M   'P 1'
#
loop_
_entity.id
_entity.type
_entity.pdbx_description
1 polymer ?
#
loop_
_entity_poly.entity_id
_entity_poly.type
_entity_poly.pdbx_seq_one_letter_code
_entity_poly.pdbx_strand_id
1 'polypeptide(L)'
;MAAWMSFNAPICKCCMCQTIRQDLAHIDPGFDRTSRPGNGPLRGMDHVTLLYRSLTEYPAYLRAMKDKLDFDLHTVDTNIKMANLEAKRELDLSLHKEEVEIKKAELEVKKLELEIRKAHLEREKAEILIKQET
;
A
#
# COMPACT_ATOMS: atom_id res chain seq x y z
N MET A 1 59.66 -15.58 -2.26
CA MET A 1 59.41 -14.53 -3.26
C MET A 1 57.95 -14.61 -3.66
N ALA A 2 57.09 -13.76 -3.08
CA ALA A 2 55.67 -13.74 -3.43
C ALA A 2 55.51 -13.00 -4.78
N ALA A 3 55.01 -13.70 -5.79
CA ALA A 3 54.67 -13.08 -7.07
C ALA A 3 53.39 -12.27 -6.89
N TRP A 4 53.50 -10.95 -6.97
CA TRP A 4 52.37 -10.05 -6.99
C TRP A 4 51.63 -10.27 -8.31
N MET A 5 50.45 -10.92 -8.24
CA MET A 5 49.55 -10.98 -9.38
C MET A 5 49.13 -9.54 -9.72
N SER A 6 49.67 -9.03 -10.81
CA SER A 6 49.37 -7.70 -11.34
C SER A 6 47.90 -7.62 -11.73
N PHE A 7 47.08 -6.91 -10.95
CA PHE A 7 45.66 -6.63 -11.23
C PHE A 7 45.47 -5.60 -12.37
N ASN A 8 46.30 -5.65 -13.41
CA ASN A 8 46.20 -4.83 -14.63
C ASN A 8 45.68 -5.67 -15.81
N ALA A 9 44.57 -6.40 -15.63
CA ALA A 9 43.96 -7.11 -16.75
C ALA A 9 43.19 -6.13 -17.66
N PRO A 10 43.43 -6.11 -18.98
CA PRO A 10 42.68 -5.27 -19.91
C PRO A 10 41.24 -5.75 -20.07
N ILE A 11 40.32 -4.80 -20.35
CA ILE A 11 38.92 -5.08 -20.66
C ILE A 11 38.84 -6.07 -21.82
N CYS A 12 38.16 -7.20 -21.63
CA CYS A 12 38.01 -8.17 -22.72
C CYS A 12 37.11 -7.60 -23.83
N LYS A 13 37.61 -7.54 -25.06
CA LYS A 13 36.88 -7.04 -26.24
C LYS A 13 36.32 -8.15 -27.14
N CYS A 14 36.24 -9.40 -26.67
CA CYS A 14 35.67 -10.47 -27.48
C CYS A 14 34.17 -10.24 -27.70
N CYS A 15 33.64 -10.77 -28.81
CA CYS A 15 32.24 -10.59 -29.23
C CYS A 15 31.26 -10.91 -28.09
N MET A 16 31.42 -12.05 -27.41
CA MET A 16 30.54 -12.43 -26.29
C MET A 16 30.57 -11.43 -25.12
N CYS A 17 31.75 -10.97 -24.71
CA CYS A 17 31.87 -10.00 -23.62
C CYS A 17 31.30 -8.63 -24.01
N GLN A 18 31.32 -8.28 -25.29
CA GLN A 18 30.70 -7.06 -25.78
C GLN A 18 29.18 -7.18 -25.76
N THR A 19 28.62 -8.31 -26.19
CA THR A 19 27.18 -8.60 -26.11
C THR A 19 26.70 -8.53 -24.66
N ILE A 20 27.37 -9.21 -23.73
CA ILE A 20 27.00 -9.18 -22.31
C ILE A 20 26.98 -7.76 -21.75
N ARG A 21 27.99 -6.93 -22.10
CA ARG A 21 28.02 -5.53 -21.66
C ARG A 21 26.89 -4.70 -22.26
N GLN A 22 26.56 -4.91 -23.53
CA GLN A 22 25.46 -4.19 -24.18
C GLN A 22 24.12 -4.57 -23.56
N ASP A 23 23.86 -5.86 -23.38
CA ASP A 23 22.62 -6.36 -22.79
C ASP A 23 22.45 -5.84 -21.36
N LEU A 24 23.52 -5.87 -20.57
CA LEU A 24 23.48 -5.43 -19.17
C LEU A 24 23.55 -3.92 -19.00
N ALA A 25 24.10 -3.15 -19.95
CA ALA A 25 24.14 -1.69 -19.85
C ALA A 25 22.75 -1.05 -19.81
N HIS A 26 21.74 -1.69 -20.41
CA HIS A 26 20.35 -1.22 -20.35
C HIS A 26 19.68 -1.50 -19.02
N ILE A 27 20.15 -2.50 -18.27
CA ILE A 27 19.51 -2.99 -17.03
C ILE A 27 20.27 -2.44 -15.81
N ASP A 28 21.60 -2.50 -15.85
CA ASP A 28 22.52 -2.00 -14.84
C ASP A 28 23.75 -1.36 -15.52
N PRO A 29 23.72 -0.03 -15.76
CA PRO A 29 24.84 0.72 -16.35
C PRO A 29 26.13 0.68 -15.52
N GLY A 30 26.07 0.19 -14.27
CA GLY A 30 27.20 0.01 -13.37
C GLY A 30 27.78 -1.40 -13.37
N PHE A 31 27.12 -2.37 -14.03
CA PHE A 31 27.44 -3.79 -13.90
C PHE A 31 28.90 -4.10 -14.21
N ASP A 32 29.44 -3.53 -15.29
CA ASP A 32 30.78 -3.83 -15.79
C ASP A 32 31.91 -3.06 -15.08
N ARG A 33 31.55 -2.17 -14.14
CA ARG A 33 32.49 -1.36 -13.37
C ARG A 33 33.04 -2.19 -12.22
N THR A 34 34.36 -2.34 -12.15
CA THR A 34 34.99 -2.83 -10.92
C THR A 34 35.07 -1.67 -9.93
N SER A 35 34.23 -1.71 -8.90
CA SER A 35 34.29 -0.75 -7.79
C SER A 35 35.61 -0.94 -7.04
N ARG A 36 36.59 -0.06 -7.24
CA ARG A 36 37.56 0.24 -6.17
C ARG A 36 37.06 1.50 -5.44
N PRO A 37 37.02 1.50 -4.10
CA PRO A 37 36.94 2.75 -3.37
C PRO A 37 38.27 3.50 -3.60
N GLY A 38 38.25 4.51 -4.46
CA GLY A 38 39.40 5.38 -4.75
C GLY A 38 39.31 6.06 -6.12
N ASN A 39 39.96 7.22 -6.26
CA ASN A 39 40.02 8.06 -7.47
C ASN A 39 40.80 7.44 -8.66
N GLY A 40 40.80 6.11 -8.79
CA GLY A 40 41.44 5.42 -9.90
C GLY A 40 40.57 5.42 -11.16
N PRO A 41 41.16 5.27 -12.36
CA PRO A 41 40.39 5.10 -13.59
C PRO A 41 39.48 3.88 -13.47
N LEU A 42 38.24 3.99 -13.98
CA LEU A 42 37.30 2.87 -14.09
C LEU A 42 37.99 1.73 -14.84
N ARG A 43 38.19 0.60 -14.16
CA ARG A 43 38.72 -0.62 -14.77
C ARG A 43 37.53 -1.52 -15.09
N GLY A 44 37.39 -1.91 -16.35
CA GLY A 44 36.41 -2.92 -16.74
C GLY A 44 36.89 -4.33 -16.38
N MET A 45 35.96 -5.28 -16.41
CA MET A 45 36.25 -6.68 -16.08
C MET A 45 36.97 -7.45 -17.21
N ASP A 46 37.85 -8.37 -16.81
CA ASP A 46 38.39 -9.39 -17.69
C ASP A 46 37.31 -10.40 -18.11
N HIS A 47 37.65 -11.27 -19.07
CA HIS A 47 36.72 -12.24 -19.67
C HIS A 47 36.08 -13.17 -18.65
N VAL A 48 36.91 -13.76 -17.77
CA VAL A 48 36.49 -14.79 -16.81
C VAL A 48 35.60 -14.16 -15.76
N THR A 49 36.02 -13.01 -15.24
CA THR A 49 35.27 -12.27 -14.22
C THR A 49 33.92 -11.79 -14.77
N LEU A 50 33.88 -11.25 -15.99
CA LEU A 50 32.63 -10.81 -16.60
C LEU A 50 31.66 -11.98 -16.80
N LEU A 51 32.15 -13.10 -17.35
CA LEU A 51 31.32 -14.29 -17.58
C LEU A 51 30.80 -14.89 -16.27
N TYR A 52 31.66 -15.01 -15.27
CA TYR A 52 31.27 -15.52 -13.96
C TYR A 52 30.16 -14.65 -13.37
N ARG A 53 30.39 -13.33 -13.24
CA ARG A 53 29.40 -12.43 -12.65
C ARG A 53 28.11 -12.37 -13.44
N SER A 54 28.17 -12.40 -14.78
CA SER A 54 26.95 -12.37 -15.60
C SER A 54 26.13 -13.65 -15.50
N LEU A 55 26.79 -14.81 -15.31
CA LEU A 55 26.11 -16.11 -15.27
C LEU A 55 25.65 -16.50 -13.87
N THR A 56 26.32 -16.07 -12.81
CA THR A 56 26.07 -16.53 -11.44
C THR A 56 25.53 -15.42 -10.53
N GLU A 57 26.27 -14.33 -10.38
CA GLU A 57 25.95 -13.26 -9.44
C GLU A 57 24.74 -12.44 -9.91
N TYR A 58 24.71 -12.05 -11.19
CA TYR A 58 23.67 -11.17 -11.70
C TYR A 58 22.28 -11.80 -11.67
N PRO A 59 22.07 -13.06 -12.09
CA PRO A 59 20.75 -13.71 -11.96
C PRO A 59 20.32 -13.92 -10.50
N ALA A 60 21.26 -14.08 -9.57
CA ALA A 60 20.96 -14.15 -8.14
C ALA A 60 20.54 -12.77 -7.60
N TYR A 61 21.25 -11.71 -8.00
CA TYR A 61 20.91 -10.32 -7.68
C TYR A 61 19.52 -9.92 -8.19
N LEU A 62 19.22 -10.23 -9.47
CA LEU A 62 17.90 -9.93 -10.04
C LEU A 62 16.77 -10.68 -9.32
N ARG A 63 17.00 -11.94 -8.93
CA ARG A 63 16.03 -12.70 -8.12
C ARG A 63 15.80 -12.04 -6.76
N ALA A 64 16.87 -11.71 -6.04
CA ALA A 64 16.75 -11.06 -4.74
C ALA A 64 16.03 -9.69 -4.83
N MET A 65 16.31 -8.91 -5.89
CA MET A 65 15.62 -7.64 -6.12
C MET A 65 14.14 -7.84 -6.43
N LYS A 66 13.81 -8.84 -7.25
CA LYS A 66 12.43 -9.21 -7.55
C LYS A 66 11.69 -9.65 -6.29
N ASP A 67 12.28 -10.55 -5.50
CA ASP A 67 11.68 -11.06 -4.27
C ASP A 67 11.43 -9.93 -3.27
N LYS A 68 12.35 -8.96 -3.19
CA LYS A 68 12.16 -7.74 -2.40
C LYS A 68 10.98 -6.90 -2.91
N LEU A 69 10.91 -6.67 -4.22
CA LEU A 69 9.82 -5.90 -4.82
C LEU A 69 8.46 -6.61 -4.60
N ASP A 70 8.42 -7.93 -4.76
CA ASP A 70 7.22 -8.73 -4.52
C ASP A 70 6.77 -8.64 -3.05
N PHE A 71 7.73 -8.67 -2.10
CA PHE A 71 7.45 -8.45 -0.68
C PHE A 71 6.91 -7.04 -0.39
N ASP A 72 7.53 -6.02 -0.97
CA ASP A 72 7.10 -4.62 -0.81
C ASP A 72 5.69 -4.41 -1.38
N LEU A 73 5.39 -4.98 -2.55
CA LEU A 73 4.06 -4.94 -3.17
C LEU A 73 3.02 -5.66 -2.31
N HIS A 74 3.34 -6.85 -1.78
CA HIS A 74 2.46 -7.57 -0.87
C HIS A 74 2.17 -6.76 0.39
N THR A 75 3.20 -6.11 0.95
CA THR A 75 3.05 -5.24 2.13
C THR A 75 2.10 -4.08 1.84
N VAL A 76 2.26 -3.41 0.70
CA VAL A 76 1.36 -2.33 0.28
C VAL A 76 -0.08 -2.84 0.11
N ASP A 77 -0.29 -3.98 -0.54
CA ASP A 77 -1.62 -4.58 -0.72
C ASP A 77 -2.29 -4.88 0.63
N THR A 78 -1.55 -5.45 1.59
CA THR A 78 -2.07 -5.69 2.94
C THR A 78 -2.45 -4.41 3.67
N ASN A 79 -1.65 -3.35 3.54
CA ASN A 79 -1.95 -2.04 4.14
C ASN A 79 -3.21 -1.41 3.55
N ILE A 80 -3.38 -1.48 2.22
CA ILE A 80 -4.59 -0.99 1.54
C ILE A 80 -5.83 -1.76 2.03
N LYS A 81 -5.74 -3.09 2.17
CA LYS A 81 -6.83 -3.90 2.70
C LYS A 81 -7.21 -3.53 4.13
N MET A 82 -6.22 -3.29 5.00
CA MET A 82 -6.48 -2.84 6.37
C MET A 82 -7.16 -1.48 6.40
N ALA A 83 -6.64 -0.50 5.67
CA ALA A 83 -7.22 0.85 5.60
C ALA A 83 -8.68 0.83 5.09
N ASN A 84 -8.98 0.00 4.09
CA ASN A 84 -10.35 -0.16 3.59
C ASN A 84 -11.29 -0.77 4.63
N LEU A 85 -10.82 -1.75 5.41
CA LEU A 85 -11.61 -2.35 6.49
C LEU A 85 -11.88 -1.35 7.62
N GLU A 86 -10.90 -0.53 7.97
CA GLU A 86 -11.03 0.54 8.96
C GLU A 86 -12.05 1.59 8.51
N ALA A 87 -11.90 2.12 7.29
CA ALA A 87 -12.84 3.08 6.71
C ALA A 87 -14.27 2.54 6.66
N LYS A 88 -14.45 1.27 6.29
CA LYS A 88 -15.77 0.63 6.29
C LYS A 88 -16.37 0.56 7.70
N ARG A 89 -15.57 0.16 8.70
CA ARG A 89 -16.04 0.10 10.10
C ARG A 89 -16.44 1.47 10.63
N GLU A 90 -15.67 2.51 10.32
CA GLU A 90 -15.99 3.88 10.75
C GLU A 90 -17.31 4.39 10.14
N LEU A 91 -17.52 4.12 8.85
CA LEU A 91 -18.79 4.45 8.18
C LEU A 91 -19.96 3.67 8.78
N ASP A 92 -19.82 2.35 8.97
CA ASP A 92 -20.87 1.51 9.54
C ASP A 92 -21.26 1.99 10.96
N LEU A 93 -20.27 2.34 11.80
CA LEU A 93 -20.53 2.89 13.13
C LEU A 93 -21.22 4.25 13.09
N SER A 94 -20.84 5.11 12.14
CA SER A 94 -21.44 6.43 11.97
C SER A 94 -22.89 6.33 11.53
N LEU A 95 -23.18 5.48 10.54
CA LEU A 95 -24.54 5.19 10.08
C LEU A 95 -25.39 4.60 11.22
N HIS A 96 -24.84 3.66 11.99
CA HIS A 96 -25.58 3.09 13.11
C HIS A 96 -25.92 4.14 14.18
N LYS A 97 -25.01 5.08 14.44
CA LYS A 97 -25.26 6.18 15.37
C LYS A 97 -26.39 7.09 14.87
N GLU A 98 -26.39 7.44 13.59
CA GLU A 98 -27.46 8.24 12.97
C GLU A 98 -28.81 7.50 13.01
N GLU A 99 -28.83 6.20 12.73
CA GLU A 99 -30.04 5.37 12.83
C GLU A 99 -30.63 5.37 14.25
N VAL A 100 -29.79 5.32 15.28
CA VAL A 100 -30.24 5.38 16.68
C VAL A 100 -30.85 6.74 17.00
N GLU A 101 -30.25 7.84 16.55
CA GLU A 101 -30.79 9.19 16.74
C GLU A 101 -32.13 9.38 16.01
N ILE A 102 -32.25 8.86 14.77
CA ILE A 102 -33.52 8.87 14.03
C ILE A 102 -34.61 8.13 14.81
N LYS A 103 -34.33 6.91 15.30
CA LYS A 103 -35.30 6.14 16.10
C LYS A 103 -35.70 6.87 17.38
N LYS A 104 -34.77 7.58 18.01
CA LYS A 104 -35.07 8.39 19.19
C LYS A 104 -36.02 9.54 18.85
N ALA A 105 -35.77 10.26 17.77
CA ALA A 105 -36.65 11.33 17.29
C ALA A 105 -38.05 10.79 16.93
N GLU A 106 -38.13 9.64 16.26
CA GLU A 106 -39.41 8.97 15.96
C GLU A 106 -40.22 8.64 17.23
N LEU A 107 -39.55 8.19 18.30
CA LEU A 107 -40.20 7.93 19.59
C LEU A 107 -40.70 9.22 20.25
N GLU A 108 -39.94 10.31 20.17
CA GLU A 108 -40.37 11.62 20.67
C GLU A 108 -41.60 12.15 19.92
N VAL A 109 -41.63 12.01 18.59
CA VAL A 109 -42.79 12.36 17.77
C VAL A 109 -44.03 11.56 18.19
N LYS A 110 -43.91 10.23 18.33
CA LYS A 110 -45.01 9.38 18.78
C LYS A 110 -45.52 9.77 20.17
N LYS A 111 -44.63 10.18 21.07
CA LYS A 111 -45.01 10.66 22.40
C LYS A 111 -45.84 11.95 22.30
N LEU A 112 -45.41 12.91 21.51
CA LEU A 112 -46.14 14.16 21.28
C LEU A 112 -47.51 13.91 20.63
N GLU A 113 -47.59 12.99 19.66
CA GLU A 113 -48.86 12.59 19.05
C GLU A 113 -49.86 12.05 20.09
N LEU A 114 -49.38 11.21 21.02
CA LEU A 114 -50.21 10.69 22.12
C LEU A 114 -50.65 11.79 23.08
N GLU A 115 -49.78 12.74 23.41
CA GLU A 115 -50.11 13.91 24.26
C GLU A 115 -51.18 14.79 23.60
N ILE A 116 -51.05 15.07 22.30
CA ILE A 116 -52.06 15.81 21.52
C ILE A 116 -53.40 15.07 21.53
N ARG A 117 -53.38 13.74 21.31
CA ARG A 117 -54.60 12.93 21.29
C ARG A 117 -55.29 12.92 22.65
N LYS A 118 -54.52 12.87 23.74
CA LYS A 118 -55.04 12.98 25.10
C LYS A 118 -55.70 14.35 25.34
N ALA A 119 -55.03 15.45 24.97
CA ALA A 119 -55.58 16.79 25.11
C ALA A 119 -56.88 16.97 24.30
N HIS A 120 -56.97 16.38 23.11
CA HIS A 120 -58.20 16.37 22.31
C HIS A 120 -59.36 15.69 23.03
N LEU A 121 -59.13 14.50 23.59
CA LEU A 121 -60.15 13.76 24.34
C LEU A 121 -60.59 14.51 25.61
N GLU A 122 -59.66 15.13 26.33
CA GLU A 122 -59.96 15.97 27.50
C GLU A 122 -60.85 17.16 27.12
N ARG A 123 -60.55 17.81 25.99
CA ARG A 123 -61.37 18.89 25.44
C ARG A 123 -62.77 18.41 25.08
N GLU A 124 -62.91 17.32 24.33
CA GLU A 124 -64.23 16.76 23.96
C GLU A 124 -65.06 16.43 25.20
N LYS A 125 -64.44 15.86 26.23
CA LYS A 125 -65.10 15.56 27.50
C LYS A 125 -65.60 16.84 28.19
N ALA A 126 -64.79 17.90 28.23
CA ALA A 126 -65.20 19.18 28.79
C ALA A 126 -66.37 19.82 28.01
N GLU A 127 -66.33 19.76 26.68
CA GLU A 127 -67.41 20.26 25.83
C GLU A 127 -68.74 19.51 26.05
N ILE A 128 -68.69 18.19 26.27
CA ILE A 128 -69.88 17.40 26.60
C ILE A 128 -70.46 17.80 27.96
N LEU A 129 -69.62 18.01 28.98
CA LEU A 129 -70.06 18.41 30.32
C LEU A 129 -70.77 19.77 30.28
N ILE A 130 -70.20 20.76 29.59
CA ILE A 130 -70.82 22.09 29.44
C ILE A 130 -72.21 22.00 28.78
N LYS A 131 -72.36 21.15 27.76
CA LYS A 131 -73.65 20.93 27.08
C LYS A 131 -74.70 20.21 27.95
N GLN A 132 -74.30 19.54 29.03
CA GLN A 132 -75.22 18.90 29.97
C GLN A 132 -75.68 19.85 31.10
N GLU A 133 -74.90 20.89 31.37
CA GLU A 133 -75.18 21.90 32.40
C GLU A 133 -75.92 23.15 31.87
N THR A 134 -76.10 23.25 30.55
CA THR A 134 -76.81 24.34 29.84
C THR A 134 -78.11 23.85 29.23
#